data_AF-A0A2M9W7X1-F1
#
_entry.id   AF-A0A2M9W7X1-F1
#
_cell.length_a   1.000
_cell.length_b   1.000
_cell.length_c   1.000
_cell.angle_alpha   90.00
_cell.angle_beta   90.00
_cell.angle_gamma   90.00
#
_symmetry.space_group_name_H-M   'P 1'
#
loop_
_entity.id
_entity.type
_entity.pdbx_description
1 polymer ?
#
loop_
_entity_poly.entity_id
_entity_poly.type
_entity_poly.pdbx_seq_one_letter_code
_entity_poly.pdbx_strand_id
1 'polypeptide(L)'
;MARVLVRRIAKCVFFILLSIVVGRSIGGAQTYISQDFAQKVAVFISGESNIETLYDAYFYIDFSIVMSITTAVYLTIAKLIKKTRNK
;
A
#
# COMPACT_ATOMS: atom_id res chain seq x y z
N MET A 1 -4.02 -1.25 30.81
CA MET A 1 -4.01 -0.23 29.72
C MET A 1 -2.73 -0.27 28.88
N ALA A 2 -1.56 0.01 29.46
CA ALA A 2 -0.28 0.13 28.71
C ALA A 2 0.06 -1.07 27.80
N ARG A 3 -0.10 -2.32 28.28
CA ARG A 3 0.19 -3.54 27.49
C ARG A 3 -0.68 -3.72 26.24
N VAL A 4 -1.88 -3.14 26.22
CA VAL A 4 -2.77 -3.19 25.04
C VAL A 4 -2.34 -2.13 24.04
N LEU A 5 -1.99 -0.94 24.54
CA LEU A 5 -1.47 0.16 23.73
C LEU A 5 -0.19 -0.24 22.97
N VAL A 6 0.79 -0.80 23.69
CA VAL A 6 2.06 -1.28 23.12
C VAL A 6 1.82 -2.31 22.03
N ARG A 7 0.91 -3.28 22.26
CA ARG A 7 0.57 -4.28 21.24
C ARG A 7 -0.11 -3.68 20.01
N ARG A 8 -0.88 -2.61 20.17
CA ARG A 8 -1.53 -1.91 19.04
C ARG A 8 -0.51 -1.13 18.23
N ILE A 9 0.37 -0.40 18.90
CA ILE A 9 1.47 0.35 18.27
C ILE A 9 2.39 -0.59 17.52
N ALA A 10 2.80 -1.70 18.13
CA ALA A 10 3.66 -2.70 17.47
C ALA A 10 3.05 -3.24 16.17
N LYS A 11 1.73 -3.45 16.13
CA LYS A 11 1.04 -3.86 14.90
C LYS A 11 1.04 -2.77 13.83
N CYS A 12 0.83 -1.52 14.21
CA CYS A 12 0.90 -0.38 13.28
C CYS A 12 2.31 -0.23 12.71
N VAL A 13 3.34 -0.28 13.57
CA VAL A 13 4.75 -0.22 13.15
C VAL A 13 5.08 -1.38 12.21
N PHE A 14 4.67 -2.61 12.55
CA PHE A 14 4.87 -3.76 11.69
C PHE A 14 4.19 -3.60 10.33
N PHE A 15 2.97 -3.05 10.30
CA PHE A 15 2.26 -2.78 9.04
C PHE A 15 2.99 -1.73 8.18
N ILE A 16 3.50 -0.65 8.79
CA ILE A 16 4.27 0.39 8.09
C ILE A 16 5.58 -0.18 7.53
N LEU A 17 6.29 -0.99 8.31
CA LEU A 17 7.51 -1.66 7.82
C LEU A 17 7.19 -2.59 6.64
N LEU A 18 6.07 -3.32 6.73
CA LEU A 18 5.62 -4.21 5.66
C LEU A 18 5.27 -3.43 4.39
N SER A 19 4.62 -2.26 4.49
CA SER A 19 4.30 -1.44 3.31
C SER A 19 5.55 -0.92 2.61
N ILE A 20 6.58 -0.52 3.37
CA ILE A 20 7.87 -0.12 2.80
C ILE A 20 8.50 -1.29 2.03
N VAL A 21 8.49 -2.49 2.60
CA VAL A 21 9.04 -3.69 1.94
C VAL A 21 8.26 -4.01 0.66
N VAL A 22 6.93 -3.98 0.70
CA VAL A 22 6.06 -4.23 -0.46
C VAL A 22 6.33 -3.21 -1.56
N GLY A 23 6.34 -1.91 -1.24
CA GLY A 23 6.62 -0.85 -2.22
C GLY A 23 7.99 -1.00 -2.87
N ARG A 24 9.03 -1.32 -2.09
CA ARG A 24 10.37 -1.60 -2.63
C ARG A 24 10.44 -2.85 -3.51
N SER A 25 9.58 -3.83 -3.28
CA SER A 25 9.59 -5.11 -4.01
C SER A 25 8.93 -5.01 -5.38
N ILE A 26 7.94 -4.13 -5.55
CA ILE A 26 7.16 -3.98 -6.79
C ILE A 26 7.92 -3.13 -7.83
N GLY A 27 8.75 -2.19 -7.39
CA GLY A 27 9.49 -1.29 -8.27
C GLY A 27 8.76 0.04 -8.50
N GLY A 28 9.14 0.76 -9.56
CA GLY A 28 8.58 2.09 -9.83
C GLY A 28 7.18 2.01 -10.44
N ALA A 29 6.29 2.94 -10.06
CA ALA A 29 4.92 3.06 -10.57
C ALA A 29 4.81 2.90 -12.09
N GLN A 30 5.74 3.49 -12.86
CA GLN A 30 5.71 3.44 -14.33
C GLN A 30 5.96 2.04 -14.92
N THR A 31 6.51 1.09 -14.16
CA THR A 31 6.82 -0.25 -14.69
C THR A 31 5.60 -1.16 -14.75
N TYR A 32 4.53 -0.84 -14.02
CA TYR A 32 3.38 -1.72 -13.87
C TYR A 32 2.02 -1.00 -13.96
N ILE A 33 2.01 0.34 -13.96
CA ILE A 33 0.81 1.14 -14.21
C ILE A 33 0.89 1.66 -15.65
N SER A 34 -0.14 1.38 -16.46
CA SER A 34 -0.20 1.88 -17.83
C SER A 34 -0.39 3.40 -17.84
N GLN A 35 0.29 4.06 -18.78
CA GLN A 35 0.19 5.51 -18.95
C GLN A 35 -1.24 5.96 -19.25
N ASP A 36 -1.97 5.22 -20.10
CA ASP A 36 -3.37 5.51 -20.41
C ASP A 36 -4.26 5.48 -19.16
N PHE A 37 -4.01 4.54 -18.25
CA PHE A 37 -4.76 4.44 -17.01
C PHE A 37 -4.40 5.59 -16.07
N ALA A 38 -3.11 5.89 -15.89
CA ALA A 38 -2.65 7.01 -15.09
C ALA A 38 -3.22 8.34 -15.61
N GLN A 39 -3.27 8.54 -16.93
CA GLN A 39 -3.85 9.75 -17.53
C GLN A 39 -5.35 9.87 -17.27
N LYS A 40 -6.11 8.78 -17.38
CA LYS A 40 -7.55 8.78 -17.03
C LYS A 40 -7.77 9.14 -15.57
N VAL A 41 -6.94 8.62 -14.67
CA VAL A 41 -6.99 8.96 -13.25
C VAL A 41 -6.60 10.42 -13.00
N ALA A 42 -5.59 10.95 -13.70
CA ALA A 42 -5.21 12.35 -13.62
C ALA A 42 -6.36 13.29 -14.01
N VAL A 43 -7.01 13.03 -15.16
CA VAL A 43 -8.20 13.78 -15.58
C VAL A 43 -9.36 13.62 -14.59
N PHE A 44 -9.53 12.42 -14.03
CA PHE A 44 -10.59 12.16 -13.05
C PHE A 44 -10.40 12.94 -11.74
N ILE A 45 -9.16 13.05 -11.25
CA ILE A 45 -8.85 13.73 -9.98
C ILE A 45 -8.76 15.24 -10.16
N SER A 46 -8.04 15.69 -11.20
CA SER A 46 -7.65 17.08 -11.35
C SER A 46 -8.40 17.83 -12.46
N GLY A 47 -9.23 17.15 -13.26
CA GLY A 47 -9.94 17.73 -14.40
C GLY A 47 -9.08 17.96 -15.64
N GLU A 48 -7.76 17.81 -15.53
CA GLU A 48 -6.79 17.98 -16.59
C GLU A 48 -5.65 16.96 -16.50
N SER A 49 -5.06 16.64 -17.65
CA SER A 49 -3.83 15.84 -17.71
C SER A 49 -2.67 16.70 -18.17
N ASN A 50 -1.83 17.12 -17.23
CA ASN A 50 -0.51 17.68 -17.49
C ASN A 50 0.54 16.75 -16.86
N ILE A 51 1.82 17.12 -16.96
CA ILE A 51 2.90 16.27 -16.44
C ILE A 51 2.82 16.12 -14.92
N GLU A 52 2.50 17.20 -14.20
CA GLU A 52 2.40 17.20 -12.74
C GLU A 52 1.24 16.31 -12.27
N THR A 53 0.04 16.49 -12.83
CA THR A 53 -1.14 15.70 -12.46
C THR A 53 -1.00 14.23 -12.86
N LEU A 54 -0.24 13.93 -13.92
CA LEU A 54 0.08 12.56 -14.29
C LEU A 54 1.00 11.88 -13.26
N TYR A 55 2.03 12.58 -12.77
CA TYR A 55 2.90 12.05 -11.71
C TYR A 55 2.15 11.84 -10.40
N ASP A 56 1.26 12.77 -10.04
CA ASP A 56 0.39 12.63 -8.88
C ASP A 56 -0.53 11.41 -9.02
N ALA A 57 -1.13 11.22 -10.20
CA ALA A 57 -1.95 10.04 -10.47
C ALA A 57 -1.14 8.74 -10.32
N TYR A 58 0.07 8.68 -10.88
CA TYR A 58 0.97 7.53 -10.68
C TYR A 58 1.23 7.26 -9.20
N PHE A 59 1.52 8.29 -8.41
CA PHE A 59 1.76 8.17 -6.98
C PHE A 59 0.54 7.66 -6.23
N TYR A 60 -0.66 8.21 -6.48
CA TYR A 60 -1.87 7.79 -5.79
C TYR A 60 -2.28 6.36 -6.14
N ILE A 61 -2.13 5.96 -7.41
CA ILE A 61 -2.39 4.59 -7.85
C ILE A 61 -1.39 3.63 -7.18
N ASP A 62 -0.09 3.93 -7.26
CA ASP A 62 0.99 3.14 -6.66
C ASP A 62 0.76 2.95 -5.16
N PHE A 63 0.49 4.05 -4.45
CA PHE A 63 0.20 4.02 -3.02
C PHE A 63 -1.01 3.12 -2.69
N SER A 64 -2.09 3.23 -3.46
CA SER A 64 -3.29 2.41 -3.27
C SER A 64 -3.01 0.91 -3.48
N ILE A 65 -2.21 0.57 -4.50
CA ILE A 65 -1.81 -0.81 -4.79
C ILE A 65 -0.92 -1.36 -3.66
N VAL A 66 0.11 -0.61 -3.25
CA VAL A 66 1.01 -1.01 -2.16
C VAL A 66 0.23 -1.24 -0.87
N MET A 67 -0.71 -0.35 -0.52
CA MET A 67 -1.54 -0.49 0.68
C MET A 67 -2.48 -1.70 0.60
N SER A 68 -3.05 -1.97 -0.57
CA SER A 68 -3.91 -3.13 -0.81
C SER A 68 -3.14 -4.46 -0.66
N ILE A 69 -1.97 -4.56 -1.29
CA ILE A 69 -1.10 -5.74 -1.20
C ILE A 69 -0.61 -5.92 0.24
N THR A 70 -0.14 -4.85 0.88
CA THR A 70 0.32 -4.89 2.28
C THR A 70 -0.78 -5.40 3.20
N THR A 71 -2.02 -4.97 3.00
CA THR A 71 -3.18 -5.43 3.77
C THR A 71 -3.41 -6.93 3.59
N ALA A 72 -3.40 -7.42 2.34
CA ALA A 72 -3.56 -8.85 2.06
C ALA A 72 -2.45 -9.70 2.71
N VAL A 73 -1.20 -9.25 2.62
CA VAL A 73 -0.04 -9.93 3.23
C VAL A 73 -0.13 -9.90 4.76
N TYR A 74 -0.41 -8.74 5.36
CA TYR A 74 -0.56 -8.60 6.80
C TYR A 74 -1.66 -9.50 7.36
N LEU A 75 -2.83 -9.54 6.70
CA LEU A 75 -3.93 -10.43 7.10
C LEU A 75 -3.54 -11.90 7.01
N THR A 76 -2.78 -12.29 5.98
CA THR A 76 -2.28 -13.65 5.80
C THR A 76 -1.32 -14.02 6.94
N ILE A 77 -0.35 -13.16 7.25
CA ILE A 77 0.57 -13.34 8.38
C ILE A 77 -0.19 -13.45 9.71
N ALA A 78 -1.15 -12.55 9.96
CA ALA A 78 -1.94 -12.56 11.19
C ALA A 78 -2.77 -13.84 11.33
N LYS A 79 -3.36 -14.34 10.23
CA LYS A 79 -4.08 -15.62 10.20
C LYS A 79 -3.15 -16.79 10.50
N LEU A 80 -1.95 -16.83 9.91
CA LEU A 80 -0.96 -17.87 10.16
C LEU A 80 -0.51 -17.89 11.62
N ILE A 81 -0.17 -16.73 12.19
CA ILE A 81 0.21 -16.62 13.60
C ILE A 81 -0.91 -17.12 14.52
N LYS A 82 -2.17 -16.73 14.23
CA LYS A 82 -3.32 -17.19 15.01
C LYS A 82 -3.51 -18.71 14.91
N LYS A 83 -3.33 -19.28 13.71
CA LYS A 83 -3.42 -20.72 13.47
C LYS A 83 -2.34 -21.48 14.24
N THR A 84 -1.09 -21.01 14.23
CA THR A 84 0.02 -21.62 14.95
C THR A 84 -0.15 -21.55 16.47
N ARG A 85 -0.72 -20.46 17.00
CA ARG A 85 -0.96 -20.30 18.45
C ARG A 85 -2.17 -21.08 18.97
N ASN A 86 -3.05 -21.55 18.08
CA ASN A 86 -4.25 -22.31 18.44
C ASN A 86 -4.09 -23.82 18.18
N LYS A 87 -2.89 -24.23 17.76
CA LYS A 87 -2.38 -25.60 17.83
C LYS A 87 -1.54 -25.73 19.10
#